data_AF-A0A841KUC0-F1
#
_entry.id   AF-A0A841KUC0-F1
#
_cell.length_a   1.000
_cell.length_b   1.000
_cell.length_c   1.000
_cell.angle_alpha   90.00
_cell.angle_beta   90.00
_cell.angle_gamma   90.00
#
_symmetry.space_group_name_H-M   'P 1'
#
loop_
_entity.id
_entity.type
_entity.pdbx_description
1 polymer ?
#
loop_
_entity_poly.entity_id
_entity_poly.type
_entity_poly.pdbx_seq_one_letter_code
_entity_poly.pdbx_strand_id
1 'polypeptide(L)' 'MDRKEQIKEILYYVDNHRDSHLSRNVCARILGETERPTINDEMIRELKIKLPNAKQEEIQAIFNAVH' A
#
# COMPACT_ATOMS: atom_id res chain seq x y z
N MET A 1 -11.83 -8.39 -10.71
CA MET A 1 -10.40 -8.02 -10.82
C MET A 1 -9.57 -9.06 -10.10
N ASP A 2 -8.42 -9.45 -10.65
CA ASP A 2 -7.56 -10.47 -10.03
C ASP A 2 -6.75 -9.87 -8.86
N ARG A 3 -6.48 -10.68 -7.84
CA ARG A 3 -5.69 -10.28 -6.66
C ARG A 3 -4.33 -9.67 -7.04
N LYS A 4 -3.64 -10.25 -8.03
CA LYS A 4 -2.32 -9.74 -8.45
C LYS A 4 -2.43 -8.38 -9.10
N GLU A 5 -3.54 -8.10 -9.78
CA GLU A 5 -3.80 -6.83 -10.42
C GLU A 5 -4.10 -5.74 -9.38
N GLN A 6 -4.93 -6.06 -8.39
CA GLN A 6 -5.17 -5.16 -7.25
C GLN A 6 -3.87 -4.79 -6.52
N ILE A 7 -3.01 -5.76 -6.23
CA ILE A 7 -1.72 -5.51 -5.59
C ILE A 7 -0.85 -4.59 -6.44
N LYS A 8 -0.79 -4.80 -7.77
CA LYS A 8 0.00 -3.96 -8.67
C LYS A 8 -0.49 -2.51 -8.65
N GLU A 9 -1.80 -2.30 -8.68
CA GLU A 9 -2.37 -0.95 -8.70
C GLU A 9 -2.20 -0.24 -7.37
N ILE A 10 -2.34 -0.95 -6.24
CA ILE A 10 -2.02 -0.40 -4.92
C ILE A 10 -0.56 0.05 -4.86
N LEU A 11 0.38 -0.81 -5.29
CA LEU A 11 1.81 -0.47 -5.31
C LEU A 11 2.09 0.72 -6.23
N TYR A 12 1.48 0.75 -7.41
CA TYR A 12 1.59 1.86 -8.35
C TYR A 12 1.08 3.17 -7.73
N TYR A 13 -0.09 3.14 -7.10
CA TYR A 13 -0.67 4.32 -6.46
C TYR A 13 0.26 4.88 -5.38
N VAL A 14 0.71 4.02 -4.46
CA VAL A 14 1.57 4.42 -3.34
C VAL A 14 2.91 4.99 -3.83
N ASP A 15 3.49 4.38 -4.87
CA ASP A 15 4.77 4.82 -5.44
C ASP A 15 4.67 6.18 -6.15
N ASN A 16 3.53 6.47 -6.79
CA ASN A 16 3.30 7.74 -7.48
C ASN A 16 2.72 8.85 -6.58
N HIS A 17 2.19 8.51 -5.40
CA HIS A 17 1.55 9.46 -4.48
C HIS A 17 2.14 9.40 -3.06
N ARG A 18 3.47 9.35 -2.96
CA ARG A 18 4.22 9.11 -1.71
C ARG A 18 3.90 10.07 -0.56
N ASP A 19 3.52 11.31 -0.87
CA ASP A 19 3.18 12.33 0.13
C ASP A 19 1.69 12.32 0.52
N SER A 20 0.86 11.58 -0.23
CA SER A 20 -0.58 11.52 0.04
C SER A 20 -0.87 10.88 1.39
N HIS A 21 -1.88 11.41 2.08
CA HIS A 21 -2.34 10.86 3.34
C HIS A 21 -2.80 9.40 3.16
N LEU A 22 -3.42 9.10 2.01
CA LEU A 22 -3.87 7.75 1.71
C LEU A 22 -2.70 6.77 1.58
N SER A 23 -1.65 7.11 0.85
CA SER A 23 -0.49 6.22 0.71
C SER A 23 0.18 5.96 2.06
N ARG A 24 0.27 6.99 2.91
CA ARG A 24 0.77 6.85 4.30
C ARG A 24 -0.10 5.89 5.11
N ASN A 25 -1.42 5.99 5.00
CA ASN A 25 -2.34 5.07 5.67
C ASN A 25 -2.21 3.63 5.15
N VAL A 26 -2.01 3.43 3.85
CA VAL A 26 -1.76 2.09 3.28
C VAL A 26 -0.49 1.47 3.83
N CYS A 27 0.61 2.22 3.84
CA CYS A 27 1.85 1.79 4.46
C CYS A 27 1.67 1.50 5.96
N ALA A 28 0.95 2.34 6.71
CA ALA A 28 0.69 2.11 8.12
C ALA A 28 -0.09 0.81 8.38
N ARG A 29 -1.11 0.53 7.57
CA ARG A 29 -1.92 -0.70 7.70
C ARG A 29 -1.12 -1.97 7.43
N ILE A 30 -0.23 -1.95 6.45
CA ILE A 30 0.51 -3.15 6.01
C ILE A 30 1.85 -3.32 6.72
N LEU A 31 2.55 -2.22 6.96
CA LEU A 31 3.89 -2.22 7.55
C LEU A 31 3.85 -2.05 9.08
N GLY A 32 2.77 -1.50 9.62
CA GLY A 32 2.64 -1.16 11.04
C GLY A 32 3.31 0.17 11.43
N GLU A 33 3.77 0.97 10.46
CA GLU A 33 4.45 2.24 10.73
C GLU A 33 3.51 3.45 10.57
N THR A 34 3.25 4.18 11.65
CA THR A 34 2.25 5.26 11.69
C THR A 34 2.80 6.67 11.57
N GLU A 35 4.12 6.87 11.65
CA GLU A 35 4.70 8.19 11.93
C GLU A 35 5.79 8.66 10.95
N ARG A 36 5.70 8.31 9.65
CA ARG A 36 6.59 8.91 8.64
C ARG A 36 5.90 10.04 7.86
N PRO A 37 6.56 11.20 7.67
CA PRO A 37 5.99 12.33 6.94
C PRO A 37 5.86 12.06 5.44
N THR A 38 6.70 11.18 4.88
CA THR A 38 6.69 10.77 3.47
C THR A 38 7.10 9.29 3.35
N ILE A 39 6.75 8.68 2.22
CA ILE A 39 7.09 7.29 1.91
C ILE A 39 8.41 7.26 1.13
N ASN A 40 9.40 6.55 1.68
CA ASN A 40 10.70 6.36 1.03
C ASN A 40 10.77 5.02 0.27
N ASP A 41 11.86 4.82 -0.47
CA ASP A 41 12.04 3.59 -1.27
C ASP A 41 12.11 2.32 -0.42
N GLU A 42 12.60 2.42 0.82
CA GLU A 42 12.62 1.31 1.78
C GLU A 42 11.21 0.84 2.11
N MET A 43 10.31 1.77 2.42
CA MET A 43 8.90 1.46 2.68
C MET A 43 8.21 0.86 1.45
N ILE A 44 8.50 1.34 0.24
CA ILE A 44 7.96 0.75 -0.99
C ILE A 44 8.44 -0.70 -1.16
N ARG A 45 9.73 -0.96 -0.89
CA ARG A 45 10.30 -2.32 -0.95
C ARG A 45 9.64 -3.23 0.07
N GLU A 46 9.47 -2.77 1.31
CA GLU A 46 8.78 -3.54 2.35
C GLU A 46 7.33 -3.79 1.99
N LEU A 47 6.62 -2.78 1.48
CA LEU A 47 5.22 -2.89 1.08
C LEU A 47 5.07 -3.94 -0.02
N LYS A 48 5.98 -3.96 -0.99
CA LYS A 48 6.01 -4.98 -2.06
C LYS A 48 6.20 -6.41 -1.53
N ILE A 49 6.87 -6.58 -0.40
CA ILE A 49 7.10 -7.89 0.25
C ILE A 49 5.91 -8.28 1.13
N LYS A 50 5.36 -7.35 1.91
CA LYS A 50 4.31 -7.63 2.92
C LYS A 50 2.90 -7.64 2.33
N LEU A 51 2.59 -6.76 1.38
CA LEU A 51 1.25 -6.64 0.78
C LEU A 51 0.73 -7.96 0.16
N PRO A 52 1.54 -8.76 -0.57
CA PRO A 52 1.10 -10.05 -1.09
C PRO A 52 0.79 -11.12 -0.04
N ASN A 53 1.18 -10.89 1.23
CA ASN A 53 0.87 -11.78 2.35
C ASN A 53 -0.33 -11.29 3.16
N ALA A 54 -0.85 -10.09 2.88
CA ALA A 54 -2.06 -9.59 3.50
C ALA A 54 -3.29 -10.41 3.08
N LYS A 55 -4.28 -10.45 3.97
CA LYS A 55 -5.57 -11.10 3.71
C LYS A 55 -6.26 -10.44 2.52
N GLN A 56 -7.03 -11.21 1.74
CA GLN A 56 -7.73 -10.69 0.56
C GLN A 56 -8.72 -9.57 0.90
N GLU A 57 -9.41 -9.67 2.05
CA GLU A 57 -10.30 -8.62 2.55
C GLU A 57 -9.59 -7.27 2.74
N GLU A 58 -8.35 -7.32 3.24
CA GLU A 58 -7.52 -6.14 3.48
C GLU A 58 -7.04 -5.54 2.15
N ILE A 59 -6.60 -6.38 1.21
CA ILE A 59 -6.21 -5.96 -0.14
C ILE A 59 -7.38 -5.30 -0.86
N GLN A 60 -8.58 -5.89 -0.78
CA GLN A 60 -9.78 -5.32 -1.41
C GLN A 60 -10.15 -3.97 -0.78
N ALA A 61 -10.09 -3.85 0.55
CA ALA A 61 -10.40 -2.61 1.25
C ALA A 61 -9.41 -1.49 0.86
N ILE A 62 -8.13 -1.80 0.75
CA ILE A 62 -7.10 -0.85 0.32
C ILE A 62 -7.31 -0.47 -1.15
N PHE A 63 -7.56 -1.46 -2.01
CA PHE A 63 -7.83 -1.25 -3.43
C PHE A 63 -8.98 -0.27 -3.66
N ASN A 64 -10.11 -0.48 -2.95
CA ASN A 64 -11.27 0.40 -3.03
C ASN A 64 -11.02 1.81 -2.47
N ALA A 65 -9.98 2.01 -1.66
CA ALA A 65 -9.65 3.33 -1.12
C ALA A 65 -8.77 4.16 -2.06
N VAL A 66 -7.94 3.49 -2.87
CA VAL A 66 -7.02 4.11 -3.84
C VAL A 66 -7.65 4.31 -5.23
N HIS A 67 -8.95 4.06 -5.36
CA HIS A 67 -9.79 4.22 -6.55
C HIS A 67 -11.03 5.03 -6.19
#